data_AF-A0ABD3PUE8-F1
#
_entry.id   AF-A0ABD3PUE8-F1
#
_cell.length_a   1.000
_cell.length_b   1.000
_cell.length_c   1.000
_cell.angle_alpha   90.00
_cell.angle_beta   90.00
_cell.angle_gamma   90.00
#
_symmetry.space_group_name_H-M   'P 1'
#
loop_
_entity.id
_entity.type
_entity.pdbx_description
1 polymer ?
#
loop_
_entity_poly.entity_id
_entity_poly.type
_entity_poly.pdbx_seq_one_letter_code
_entity_poly.pdbx_strand_id
1 'polypeptide(L)'
;MDLSFPCEQDCWLMQRFLELGFSAAQLVILNRVWLHQQVVFLSCVLNALGSDLDAKYLYRRPDGQKWSELKFPKERPTPSDFTLWREALWQLVPAGGMLVRLGRCLHKGYTVWDRRVCTEEGYLLNYKNDSIDMYQLVPHSSRRWQLTQENAAVEVLGQPCSVREVGDGQWAMTSVAPAVDVVIVPTTIFDVIQGWKQGWFWRKLEIIGDRDWLISAIEAGSVLAVVDGSYIRELFTDANKCAFVLECQEGRGRILGRLVEGSKDVCAYCGELLGLAAIHLILLAVNKLRPNLAGTVHIVSDCLGALGRVVRLSNDRLPSGTKHSGILKVLMLHCQEFSFDCVYEHVEVHQDDHEAYMERSRVAQLNCCMDIEFKSELWELVGQMTPAQLPPPLEPVVVMVGQHKMTSGSEESIVYWCNKILARRILSDPKVHWLDEEQFDEVYWPACYQALTEVPRLFQLFAAKQTLGIAGCDVNQVYYTPGHNPELRG
;
A
#
# COMPACT_ATOMS: atom_id res chain seq x y z
N MET A 1 -5.46 10.22 -5.33
CA MET A 1 -4.14 10.82 -5.62
C MET A 1 -3.14 9.96 -4.89
N ASP A 2 -2.38 9.14 -5.61
CA ASP A 2 -1.34 8.32 -5.01
C ASP A 2 -0.17 9.25 -4.63
N LEU A 3 0.22 9.26 -3.36
CA LEU A 3 1.33 10.09 -2.89
C LEU A 3 2.65 9.37 -3.16
N SER A 4 3.60 10.05 -3.78
CA SER A 4 4.97 9.58 -3.99
C SER A 4 5.94 10.35 -3.09
N PHE A 5 7.08 9.75 -2.78
CA PHE A 5 8.13 10.42 -2.02
C PHE A 5 8.76 11.55 -2.85
N PRO A 6 8.78 12.80 -2.35
CA PRO A 6 9.40 13.95 -3.03
C PRO A 6 10.87 13.78 -3.37
N CYS A 7 11.64 13.10 -2.51
CA CYS A 7 13.08 12.94 -2.64
C CYS A 7 13.50 11.48 -2.40
N GLU A 8 14.68 11.11 -2.91
CA GLU A 8 15.33 9.86 -2.50
C GLU A 8 15.56 9.84 -0.98
N GLN A 9 15.39 8.66 -0.38
CA GLN A 9 15.53 8.44 1.08
C GLN A 9 14.52 9.19 1.96
N ASP A 10 13.50 9.80 1.33
CA ASP A 10 12.39 10.38 2.07
C ASP A 10 11.47 9.27 2.60
N CYS A 11 10.68 9.60 3.63
CA CYS A 11 9.88 8.63 4.36
C CYS A 11 8.66 9.29 5.00
N TRP A 12 7.71 8.46 5.45
CA TRP A 12 6.54 8.91 6.19
C TRP A 12 6.95 9.43 7.57
N LEU A 13 6.58 10.67 7.89
CA LEU A 13 6.99 11.31 9.15
C LEU A 13 6.47 10.54 10.37
N MET A 14 5.20 10.11 10.34
CA MET A 14 4.59 9.34 11.43
C MET A 14 5.22 7.96 11.63
N GLN A 15 5.71 7.33 10.55
CA GLN A 15 6.45 6.06 10.65
C GLN A 15 7.77 6.26 11.39
N ARG A 16 8.48 7.38 11.13
CA ARG A 16 9.72 7.70 11.86
C ARG A 16 9.49 7.92 13.34
N PHE A 17 8.37 8.52 13.74
CA PHE A 17 8.03 8.62 15.16
C PHE A 17 7.74 7.25 15.78
N LEU A 18 7.08 6.33 15.05
CA LEU A 18 6.90 4.97 15.54
C LEU A 18 8.26 4.27 15.74
N GLU A 19 9.17 4.40 14.79
CA GLU A 19 10.53 3.81 14.84
C GLU A 19 11.40 4.40 15.95
N LEU A 20 11.16 5.67 16.35
CA LEU A 20 11.81 6.31 17.50
C LEU A 20 11.23 5.86 18.86
N GLY A 21 10.22 5.00 18.88
CA GLY A 21 9.66 4.41 20.09
C GLY A 21 8.61 5.26 20.80
N PHE A 22 8.00 6.23 20.11
CA PHE A 22 6.89 6.99 20.68
C PHE A 22 5.68 6.06 20.93
N SER A 23 5.10 6.16 22.12
CA SER A 23 3.93 5.35 22.52
C SER A 23 2.70 5.66 21.68
N ALA A 24 1.72 4.73 21.65
CA ALA A 24 0.46 4.93 20.93
C ALA A 24 -0.25 6.23 21.33
N ALA A 25 -0.27 6.57 22.63
CA ALA A 25 -0.85 7.82 23.11
C ALA A 25 -0.12 9.06 22.59
N GLN A 26 1.22 9.03 22.54
CA GLN A 26 2.03 10.11 21.98
C GLN A 26 1.83 10.23 20.46
N LEU A 27 1.73 9.11 19.74
CA LEU A 27 1.49 9.11 18.29
C LEU A 27 0.12 9.73 17.95
N VAL A 28 -0.90 9.55 18.78
CA VAL A 28 -2.20 10.25 18.59
C VAL A 28 -2.04 11.77 18.72
N ILE A 29 -1.22 12.24 19.66
CA ILE A 29 -0.93 13.67 19.84
C ILE A 29 -0.13 14.21 18.66
N LEU A 30 0.96 13.52 18.28
CA LEU A 30 1.76 13.86 17.10
C LEU A 30 0.90 13.85 15.83
N ASN A 31 -0.04 12.91 15.72
CA ASN A 31 -1.00 12.83 14.62
C ASN A 31 -1.87 14.09 14.52
N ARG A 32 -2.26 14.68 15.65
CA ARG A 32 -3.00 15.95 15.64
C ARG A 32 -2.14 17.12 15.14
N VAL A 33 -0.86 17.15 15.55
CA VAL A 33 0.05 18.26 15.22
C VAL A 33 0.47 18.23 13.75
N TRP A 34 0.91 17.09 13.19
CA TRP A 34 1.35 17.06 11.77
C TRP A 34 0.21 17.40 10.80
N LEU A 35 -1.03 16.96 11.09
CA LEU A 35 -2.23 17.34 10.33
C LEU A 35 -2.46 18.86 10.39
N HIS A 36 -2.34 19.47 11.57
CA HIS A 36 -2.43 20.92 11.73
C HIS A 36 -1.30 21.66 11.01
N GLN A 37 -0.07 21.12 11.00
CA GLN A 37 1.09 21.67 10.31
C GLN A 37 1.09 21.38 8.79
N GLN A 38 0.18 20.55 8.29
CA GLN A 38 0.08 20.15 6.88
C GLN A 38 1.35 19.48 6.32
N VAL A 39 2.01 18.64 7.10
CA VAL A 39 3.18 17.89 6.65
C VAL A 39 2.79 16.44 6.41
N VAL A 40 3.57 15.66 5.65
CA VAL A 40 3.35 14.22 5.45
C VAL A 40 4.64 13.42 5.49
N PHE A 41 5.63 13.93 4.77
CA PHE A 41 6.93 13.31 4.65
C PHE A 41 7.96 14.02 5.52
N LEU A 42 9.11 13.37 5.72
CA LEU A 42 10.25 13.99 6.38
C LEU A 42 10.71 15.23 5.61
N SER A 43 10.74 15.17 4.27
CA SER A 43 11.07 16.34 3.44
C SER A 43 10.22 17.58 3.71
N CYS A 44 8.99 17.42 4.21
CA CYS A 44 8.11 18.54 4.50
C CYS A 44 8.59 19.39 5.68
N VAL A 45 9.35 18.84 6.62
CA VAL A 45 9.82 19.57 7.83
C VAL A 45 11.27 20.04 7.72
N LEU A 46 11.95 19.72 6.63
CA LEU A 46 13.35 20.09 6.41
C LEU A 46 13.48 21.38 5.61
N ASN A 47 14.68 21.95 5.64
CA ASN A 47 15.08 23.06 4.79
C ASN A 47 15.12 22.65 3.31
N ALA A 48 15.32 23.62 2.41
CA ALA A 48 15.28 23.39 0.97
C ALA A 48 16.30 22.35 0.47
N LEU A 49 17.42 22.14 1.19
CA LEU A 49 18.43 21.14 0.86
C LEU A 49 18.13 19.73 1.42
N GLY A 50 17.13 19.58 2.28
CA GLY A 50 16.80 18.30 2.91
C GLY A 50 17.84 17.81 3.93
N SER A 51 18.57 18.73 4.59
CA SER A 51 19.61 18.39 5.58
C SER A 51 19.26 18.75 7.01
N ASP A 52 18.61 19.90 7.22
CA ASP A 52 18.35 20.46 8.55
C ASP A 52 16.87 20.76 8.72
N LEU A 53 16.41 20.84 9.97
CA LEU A 53 15.02 21.17 10.27
C LEU A 53 14.72 22.63 9.88
N ASP A 54 13.63 22.85 9.16
CA ASP A 54 13.12 24.21 8.94
C ASP A 54 12.41 24.68 10.23
N ALA A 55 12.96 25.74 10.81
CA ALA A 55 12.54 26.27 12.11
C ALA A 55 11.06 26.64 12.16
N LYS A 56 10.41 26.96 11.03
CA LYS A 56 8.97 27.28 11.03
C LYS A 56 8.11 26.13 11.52
N TYR A 57 8.53 24.88 11.29
CA TYR A 57 7.78 23.70 11.71
C TYR A 57 7.89 23.41 13.21
N LEU A 58 8.82 24.05 13.93
CA LEU A 58 8.88 23.96 15.41
C LEU A 58 7.75 24.72 16.10
N TYR A 59 7.12 25.65 15.39
CA TYR A 59 6.09 26.54 15.91
C TYR A 59 4.75 26.29 15.24
N ARG A 60 3.67 26.65 15.93
CA ARG A 60 2.32 26.49 15.43
C ARG A 60 2.13 27.28 14.14
N ARG A 61 1.66 26.61 13.08
CA ARG A 61 1.23 27.25 11.84
C ARG A 61 0.18 28.32 12.14
N PRO A 62 0.40 29.57 11.72
CA PRO A 62 -0.59 30.63 11.88
C PRO A 62 -1.90 30.30 11.16
N ASP A 63 -3.01 30.71 11.77
CA ASP A 63 -4.34 30.52 11.17
C ASP A 63 -4.42 31.23 9.80
N GLY A 64 -4.99 30.54 8.81
CA GLY A 64 -5.15 31.06 7.44
C GLY A 64 -3.95 30.82 6.51
N GLN A 65 -2.78 30.42 7.00
CA GLN A 65 -1.66 30.05 6.13
C GLN A 65 -1.84 28.66 5.52
N LYS A 66 -1.33 28.43 4.32
CA LYS A 66 -1.30 27.13 3.64
C LYS A 66 0.15 26.69 3.43
N TRP A 67 0.56 25.58 4.04
CA TRP A 67 1.93 25.05 3.96
C TRP A 67 2.05 23.83 3.04
N SER A 68 0.94 23.27 2.58
CA SER A 68 0.95 22.17 1.60
C SER A 68 -0.14 22.30 0.54
N GLU A 69 0.14 21.79 -0.66
CA GLU A 69 -0.82 21.62 -1.74
C GLU A 69 -1.90 20.56 -1.42
N LEU A 70 -1.62 19.64 -0.49
CA LEU A 70 -2.54 18.59 -0.07
C LEU A 70 -3.67 19.14 0.82
N LYS A 71 -4.77 18.37 0.90
CA LYS A 71 -5.92 18.69 1.75
C LYS A 71 -5.79 17.96 3.09
N PHE A 72 -5.90 18.71 4.18
CA PHE A 72 -5.82 18.18 5.54
C PHE A 72 -7.12 18.47 6.32
N PRO A 73 -7.54 17.57 7.23
CA PRO A 73 -8.60 17.87 8.18
C PRO A 73 -8.22 19.02 9.11
N LYS A 74 -9.22 19.69 9.68
CA LYS A 74 -9.01 20.78 10.64
C LYS A 74 -8.73 20.21 12.02
N GLU A 75 -7.51 20.38 12.50
CA GLU A 75 -7.08 20.00 13.85
C GLU A 75 -6.78 21.21 14.73
N ARG A 76 -7.00 21.07 16.04
CA ARG A 76 -6.79 22.12 17.06
C ARG A 76 -5.80 21.66 18.15
N PRO A 77 -4.51 21.50 17.82
CA PRO A 77 -3.49 21.13 18.79
C PRO A 77 -3.33 22.18 19.89
N THR A 78 -3.04 21.69 21.10
CA THR A 78 -2.78 22.52 22.28
C THR A 78 -1.30 22.94 22.36
N PRO A 79 -0.93 23.94 23.18
CA PRO A 79 0.48 24.28 23.40
C PRO A 79 1.33 23.12 23.96
N SER A 80 0.76 22.23 24.76
CA SER A 80 1.44 21.02 25.24
C SER A 80 1.68 20.02 24.11
N ASP A 81 0.75 19.88 23.16
CA ASP A 81 0.93 19.02 21.99
C ASP A 81 2.16 19.48 21.17
N PHE A 82 2.37 20.80 21.05
CA PHE A 82 3.56 21.36 20.38
C PHE A 82 4.87 21.16 21.14
N THR A 83 4.82 20.89 22.44
CA THR A 83 6.03 20.56 23.21
C THR A 83 6.53 19.18 22.82
N LEU A 84 5.64 18.19 22.81
CA LEU A 84 5.94 16.84 22.32
C LEU A 84 6.38 16.84 20.85
N TRP A 85 5.74 17.67 20.01
CA TRP A 85 6.13 17.82 18.61
C TRP A 85 7.57 18.29 18.43
N ARG A 86 8.01 19.32 19.17
CA ARG A 86 9.40 19.80 19.10
C ARG A 86 10.39 18.73 19.56
N GLU A 87 10.07 18.03 20.65
CA GLU A 87 10.89 16.90 21.13
C GLU A 87 11.03 15.82 20.06
N ALA A 88 9.93 15.44 19.40
CA ALA A 88 9.93 14.46 18.33
C ALA A 88 10.76 14.91 17.12
N LEU A 89 10.65 16.18 16.71
CA LEU A 89 11.44 16.73 15.61
C LEU A 89 12.94 16.80 15.94
N TRP A 90 13.31 17.15 17.17
CA TRP A 90 14.73 17.18 17.58
C TRP A 90 15.34 15.79 17.70
N GLN A 91 14.57 14.78 18.09
CA GLN A 91 15.03 13.38 18.05
C GLN A 91 15.20 12.88 16.61
N LEU A 92 14.37 13.37 15.69
CA LEU A 92 14.42 12.99 14.28
C LEU A 92 15.55 13.70 13.52
N VAL A 93 15.73 14.99 13.77
CA VAL A 93 16.72 15.86 13.12
C VAL A 93 17.55 16.55 14.21
N PRO A 94 18.75 16.03 14.52
CA PRO A 94 19.64 16.63 15.52
C PRO A 94 20.03 18.07 15.17
N ALA A 95 20.51 18.82 16.15
CA ALA A 95 20.91 20.23 15.97
C ALA A 95 22.03 20.47 14.95
N GLY A 96 22.77 19.41 14.56
CA GLY A 96 23.78 19.44 13.51
C GLY A 96 23.29 18.96 12.13
N GLY A 97 21.97 18.76 11.97
CA GLY A 97 21.36 18.19 10.78
C GLY A 97 21.33 16.66 10.78
N MET A 98 20.75 16.10 9.72
CA MET A 98 20.71 14.66 9.49
C MET A 98 22.09 14.14 9.06
N LEU A 99 22.50 12.98 9.61
CA LEU A 99 23.76 12.32 9.22
C LEU A 99 23.77 11.96 7.72
N VAL A 100 22.62 11.55 7.20
CA VAL A 100 22.40 11.29 5.78
C VAL A 100 21.30 12.23 5.31
N ARG A 101 21.64 13.18 4.44
CA ARG A 101 20.68 14.10 3.84
C ARG A 101 19.75 13.36 2.87
N LEU A 102 18.57 13.93 2.63
CA LEU A 102 17.73 13.47 1.52
C LEU A 102 18.51 13.55 0.20
N GLY A 103 18.29 12.56 -0.67
CA GLY A 103 18.95 12.49 -1.96
C GLY A 103 18.26 13.38 -3.00
N ARG A 104 18.30 12.96 -4.27
CA ARG A 104 17.80 13.77 -5.39
C ARG A 104 16.29 14.04 -5.27
N CYS A 105 15.86 15.23 -5.69
CA CYS A 105 14.45 15.57 -5.78
C CYS A 105 13.81 14.86 -6.97
N LEU A 106 12.85 13.98 -6.70
CA LEU A 106 12.16 13.15 -7.69
C LEU A 106 10.97 13.87 -8.33
N HIS A 107 10.34 14.80 -7.61
CA HIS A 107 9.31 15.70 -8.12
C HIS A 107 9.23 16.98 -7.26
N LYS A 108 8.35 17.92 -7.63
CA LYS A 108 8.19 19.22 -6.94
C LYS A 108 7.81 19.17 -5.44
N GLY A 109 7.53 17.98 -4.90
CA GLY A 109 6.98 17.79 -3.56
C GLY A 109 5.57 18.34 -3.36
N TYR A 110 5.18 18.44 -2.10
CA TYR A 110 3.84 18.91 -1.69
C TYR A 110 3.88 20.17 -0.82
N THR A 111 5.08 20.63 -0.46
CA THR A 111 5.30 21.82 0.37
C THR A 111 5.06 23.08 -0.45
N VAL A 112 4.27 24.01 0.09
CA VAL A 112 4.14 25.36 -0.47
C VAL A 112 5.30 26.19 0.03
N TRP A 113 6.17 26.60 -0.89
CA TRP A 113 7.33 27.43 -0.60
C TRP A 113 6.97 28.91 -0.72
N ASP A 114 7.06 29.61 0.41
CA ASP A 114 6.89 31.06 0.53
C ASP A 114 8.12 31.83 0.04
N ARG A 115 9.31 31.21 0.06
CA ARG A 115 10.57 31.84 -0.34
C ARG A 115 11.18 31.17 -1.56
N ARG A 116 11.54 31.97 -2.56
CA ARG A 116 12.21 31.51 -3.79
C ARG A 116 13.34 32.44 -4.19
N VAL A 117 14.39 31.91 -4.79
CA VAL A 117 15.53 32.68 -5.30
C VAL A 117 15.68 32.50 -6.80
N CYS A 118 15.95 33.58 -7.51
CA CYS A 118 16.46 33.57 -8.87
C CYS A 118 17.92 34.02 -8.81
N THR A 119 18.84 33.07 -8.91
CA THR A 119 20.28 33.36 -8.84
C THR A 119 20.79 34.06 -10.10
N GLU A 120 20.14 33.85 -11.24
CA GLU A 120 20.51 34.48 -12.52
C GLU A 120 20.18 35.98 -12.51
N GLU A 121 18.95 36.33 -12.12
CA GLU A 121 18.47 37.71 -12.07
C GLU A 121 18.86 38.43 -10.75
N GLY A 122 19.30 37.68 -9.73
CA GLY A 122 19.77 38.26 -8.47
C GLY A 122 18.65 38.79 -7.57
N TYR A 123 17.51 38.09 -7.51
CA TYR A 123 16.39 38.42 -6.62
C TYR A 123 15.98 37.26 -5.71
N LEU A 124 15.63 37.59 -4.47
CA LEU A 124 14.90 36.73 -3.55
C LEU A 124 13.44 37.20 -3.48
N LEU A 125 12.51 36.27 -3.51
CA LEU A 125 11.07 36.50 -3.55
C LEU A 125 10.41 35.94 -2.28
N ASN A 126 9.47 36.69 -1.73
CA ASN A 126 8.60 36.28 -0.64
C ASN A 126 7.14 36.31 -1.10
N TYR A 127 6.56 35.14 -1.30
CA TYR A 127 5.18 34.98 -1.75
C TYR A 127 4.23 35.16 -0.58
N LYS A 128 3.34 36.14 -0.73
CA LYS A 128 2.13 36.33 0.09
C LYS A 128 0.93 35.81 -0.70
N ASN A 129 -0.25 35.79 -0.07
CA ASN A 129 -1.46 35.24 -0.69
C ASN A 129 -1.79 35.89 -2.05
N ASP A 130 -1.61 37.20 -2.19
CA ASP A 130 -2.02 37.97 -3.38
C ASP A 130 -0.89 38.82 -3.97
N SER A 131 0.34 38.72 -3.43
CA SER A 131 1.44 39.61 -3.81
C SER A 131 2.81 39.00 -3.53
N ILE A 132 3.87 39.58 -4.11
CA ILE A 132 5.26 39.16 -3.86
C ILE A 132 6.06 40.35 -3.32
N ASP A 133 6.84 40.13 -2.25
CA ASP A 133 7.92 41.05 -1.91
C ASP A 133 9.22 40.60 -2.59
N MET A 134 9.93 41.54 -3.19
CA MET A 134 11.21 41.32 -3.86
C MET A 134 12.36 41.90 -3.04
N TYR A 135 13.44 41.13 -2.96
CA TYR A 135 14.66 41.49 -2.25
C TYR A 135 15.84 41.38 -3.20
N GLN A 136 16.79 42.31 -3.10
CA GLN A 136 18.06 42.25 -3.83
C GLN A 136 19.22 41.89 -2.89
N LEU A 137 20.27 41.35 -3.48
CA LEU A 137 21.49 40.99 -2.76
C LEU A 137 22.16 42.24 -2.18
N VAL A 138 22.48 42.20 -0.89
CA VAL A 138 23.22 43.28 -0.21
C VAL A 138 24.63 43.37 -0.80
N PRO A 139 25.14 44.57 -1.13
CA PRO A 139 26.50 44.74 -1.62
C PRO A 139 27.53 44.03 -0.73
N HIS A 140 28.50 43.35 -1.35
CA HIS A 140 29.55 42.57 -0.68
C HIS A 140 29.06 41.38 0.17
N SER A 141 27.78 41.01 0.06
CA SER A 141 27.26 39.74 0.59
C SER A 141 26.99 38.75 -0.53
N SER A 142 27.21 37.47 -0.28
CA SER A 142 26.79 36.38 -1.16
C SER A 142 25.49 35.71 -0.71
N ARG A 143 24.92 36.13 0.44
CA ARG A 143 23.78 35.44 1.07
C ARG A 143 22.76 36.35 1.72
N ARG A 144 23.05 37.65 1.92
CA ARG A 144 22.13 38.59 2.58
C ARG A 144 21.32 39.36 1.56
N TRP A 145 20.02 39.46 1.84
CA TRP A 145 19.04 40.05 0.95
C TRP A 145 18.28 41.14 1.68
N GLN A 146 18.07 42.27 1.00
CA GLN A 146 17.36 43.43 1.54
C GLN A 146 16.16 43.75 0.66
N LEU A 147 15.05 44.12 1.31
CA LEU A 147 13.78 44.42 0.65
C LEU A 147 13.95 45.62 -0.30
N THR A 148 13.48 45.48 -1.53
CA THR A 148 13.52 46.54 -2.55
C THR A 148 12.16 46.90 -3.08
N GLN A 149 11.24 45.94 -3.16
CA GLN A 149 9.87 46.16 -3.63
C GLN A 149 8.88 45.35 -2.82
N GLU A 150 7.81 46.01 -2.38
CA GLU A 150 6.68 45.35 -1.72
C GLU A 150 5.52 45.20 -2.68
N ASN A 151 4.77 44.11 -2.51
CA ASN A 151 3.51 43.86 -3.21
C ASN A 151 3.58 43.93 -4.74
N ALA A 152 4.64 43.39 -5.34
CA ALA A 152 4.75 43.21 -6.78
C ALA A 152 3.73 42.17 -7.30
N ALA A 153 3.38 42.27 -8.59
CA ALA A 153 2.52 41.31 -9.27
C ALA A 153 3.20 39.92 -9.37
N VAL A 154 2.39 38.87 -9.33
CA VAL A 154 2.87 37.48 -9.26
C VAL A 154 3.34 36.99 -10.64
N GLU A 155 4.65 36.77 -10.80
CA GLU A 155 5.23 35.90 -11.84
C GLU A 155 6.15 34.86 -11.18
N VAL A 156 6.05 33.60 -11.60
CA VAL A 156 6.82 32.49 -11.01
C VAL A 156 8.15 32.34 -11.72
N LEU A 157 9.25 32.83 -11.12
CA LEU A 157 10.59 32.84 -11.74
C LEU A 157 11.73 32.43 -10.77
N GLY A 158 11.58 31.38 -9.96
CA GLY A 158 12.69 30.99 -9.06
C GLY A 158 12.60 29.62 -8.39
N GLN A 159 13.75 29.18 -7.86
CA GLN A 159 13.91 27.92 -7.13
C GLN A 159 13.52 28.08 -5.66
N PRO A 160 12.85 27.10 -5.03
CA PRO A 160 12.60 27.11 -3.60
C PRO A 160 13.88 27.29 -2.78
N CYS A 161 13.82 28.08 -1.71
CA CYS A 161 14.96 28.31 -0.82
C CYS A 161 14.54 28.46 0.63
N SER A 162 15.44 28.13 1.56
CA SER A 162 15.28 28.48 2.97
C SER A 162 16.09 29.72 3.31
N VAL A 163 15.52 30.54 4.19
CA VAL A 163 16.10 31.79 4.65
C VAL A 163 15.99 31.89 6.17
N ARG A 164 16.81 32.74 6.77
CA ARG A 164 16.76 33.09 8.19
C ARG A 164 16.85 34.60 8.34
N GLU A 165 16.03 35.18 9.21
CA GLU A 165 16.12 36.59 9.53
C GLU A 165 17.41 36.89 10.32
N VAL A 166 18.14 37.92 9.89
CA VAL A 166 19.43 38.33 10.51
C VAL A 166 19.27 39.62 11.31
N GLY A 167 18.17 40.35 11.13
CA GLY A 167 17.90 41.67 11.71
C GLY A 167 17.68 42.74 10.64
N ASP A 168 17.07 43.87 11.01
CA ASP A 168 16.83 45.04 10.14
C ASP A 168 16.10 44.73 8.82
N GLY A 169 15.18 43.77 8.83
CA GLY A 169 14.45 43.33 7.63
C GLY A 169 15.32 42.59 6.61
N GLN A 170 16.56 42.24 6.96
CA GLN A 170 17.47 41.47 6.11
C GLN A 170 17.32 39.96 6.33
N TRP A 171 17.39 39.23 5.23
CA TRP A 171 17.28 37.77 5.21
C TRP A 171 18.59 37.16 4.74
N ALA A 172 19.11 36.19 5.47
CA ALA A 172 20.20 35.33 5.00
C ALA A 172 19.64 34.07 4.37
N MET A 173 20.01 33.81 3.12
CA MET A 173 19.74 32.52 2.47
C MET A 173 20.61 31.43 3.08
N THR A 174 19.97 30.37 3.55
CA THR A 174 20.64 29.22 4.19
C THR A 174 20.81 28.07 3.22
N SER A 175 19.84 27.84 2.34
CA SER A 175 19.84 26.74 1.40
C SER A 175 18.93 26.99 0.19
N VAL A 176 19.24 26.35 -0.93
CA VAL A 176 18.44 26.38 -2.17
C VAL A 176 18.11 24.93 -2.53
N ALA A 177 16.87 24.69 -2.96
CA ALA A 177 16.45 23.36 -3.36
C ALA A 177 17.22 22.93 -4.61
N PRO A 178 17.70 21.67 -4.66
CA PRO A 178 18.30 21.15 -5.88
C PRO A 178 17.27 21.18 -7.01
N ALA A 179 17.77 21.24 -8.25
CA ALA A 179 16.90 21.09 -9.41
C ALA A 179 16.12 19.77 -9.28
N VAL A 180 14.82 19.83 -9.56
CA VAL A 180 14.00 18.62 -9.63
C VAL A 180 14.49 17.82 -10.83
N ASP A 181 14.95 16.59 -10.59
CA ASP A 181 15.25 15.69 -11.70
C ASP A 181 13.97 15.55 -12.51
N VAL A 182 14.07 15.70 -13.82
CA VAL A 182 12.92 15.55 -14.72
C VAL A 182 12.30 14.20 -14.39
N VAL A 183 11.03 14.23 -13.95
CA VAL A 183 10.26 13.02 -13.66
C VAL A 183 10.48 12.08 -14.85
N ILE A 184 11.01 10.88 -14.60
CA ILE A 184 11.12 9.87 -15.65
C ILE A 184 9.68 9.52 -16.03
N VAL A 185 9.18 10.19 -17.06
CA VAL A 185 7.82 9.98 -17.54
C VAL A 185 7.80 8.58 -18.12
N PRO A 186 6.88 7.70 -17.67
CA PRO A 186 6.74 6.39 -18.26
C PRO A 186 6.54 6.53 -19.77
N THR A 187 7.38 5.85 -20.55
CA THR A 187 7.32 5.89 -22.02
C THR A 187 6.59 4.69 -22.58
N THR A 188 6.57 3.59 -21.82
CA THR A 188 5.92 2.33 -22.18
C THR A 188 4.94 1.88 -21.10
N ILE A 189 4.02 0.97 -21.47
CA ILE A 189 3.09 0.32 -20.53
C ILE A 189 3.88 -0.38 -19.41
N PHE A 190 5.06 -0.93 -19.75
CA PHE A 190 5.92 -1.64 -18.80
C PHE A 190 6.61 -0.71 -17.81
N ASP A 191 6.99 0.50 -18.21
CA ASP A 191 7.53 1.50 -17.27
C ASP A 191 6.49 1.80 -16.18
N VAL A 192 5.21 1.87 -16.56
CA VAL A 192 4.10 2.06 -15.61
C VAL A 192 3.95 0.85 -14.68
N ILE A 193 3.93 -0.37 -15.23
CA ILE A 193 3.78 -1.61 -14.46
C ILE A 193 4.97 -1.82 -13.50
N GLN A 194 6.20 -1.62 -13.98
CA GLN A 194 7.41 -1.71 -13.16
C GLN A 194 7.40 -0.69 -12.02
N GLY A 195 6.82 0.49 -12.25
CA GLY A 195 6.63 1.52 -11.24
C GLY A 195 5.82 1.07 -10.02
N TRP A 196 4.99 0.02 -10.12
CA TRP A 196 4.19 -0.49 -9.00
C TRP A 196 4.99 -1.35 -8.02
N LYS A 197 6.13 -1.93 -8.46
CA LYS A 197 7.09 -2.70 -7.65
C LYS A 197 6.67 -4.10 -7.19
N GLN A 198 5.44 -4.58 -7.45
CA GLN A 198 5.03 -5.97 -7.15
C GLN A 198 5.50 -6.92 -8.26
N GLY A 199 6.82 -7.12 -8.37
CA GLY A 199 7.41 -7.94 -9.43
C GLY A 199 6.88 -9.38 -9.46
N TRP A 200 6.45 -9.96 -8.32
CA TRP A 200 5.88 -11.30 -8.25
C TRP A 200 4.68 -11.50 -9.17
N PHE A 201 3.86 -10.45 -9.33
CA PHE A 201 2.62 -10.46 -10.09
C PHE A 201 2.86 -10.48 -11.61
N TRP A 202 4.07 -10.14 -12.05
CA TRP A 202 4.42 -10.01 -13.47
C TRP A 202 5.53 -10.97 -13.89
N ARG A 203 5.91 -11.94 -13.04
CA ARG A 203 7.05 -12.84 -13.28
C ARG A 203 6.90 -13.72 -14.52
N LYS A 204 5.71 -14.23 -14.76
CA LYS A 204 5.39 -15.12 -15.87
C LYS A 204 4.49 -14.41 -16.89
N LEU A 205 4.91 -13.20 -17.28
CA LEU A 205 4.27 -12.41 -18.32
C LEU A 205 5.10 -12.50 -19.60
N GLU A 206 4.48 -12.98 -20.67
CA GLU A 206 5.07 -13.11 -22.00
C GLU A 206 4.39 -12.16 -22.98
N ILE A 207 5.18 -11.56 -23.86
CA ILE A 207 4.69 -10.57 -24.83
C ILE A 207 5.17 -10.98 -26.21
N ILE A 208 4.24 -10.98 -27.15
CA ILE A 208 4.46 -11.29 -28.55
C ILE A 208 3.99 -10.07 -29.34
N GLY A 209 4.82 -9.57 -30.24
CA GLY A 209 4.54 -8.37 -31.06
C GLY A 209 5.26 -7.11 -30.59
N ASP A 210 4.94 -5.99 -31.22
CA ASP A 210 5.60 -4.70 -31.00
C ASP A 210 5.19 -4.04 -29.66
N ARG A 211 6.07 -3.21 -29.08
CA ARG A 211 5.87 -2.65 -27.73
C ARG A 211 4.56 -1.87 -27.52
N ASP A 212 4.02 -1.28 -28.57
CA ASP A 212 2.81 -0.46 -28.54
C ASP A 212 1.59 -1.15 -29.16
N TRP A 213 1.67 -2.45 -29.47
CA TRP A 213 0.61 -3.19 -30.17
C TRP A 213 -0.75 -3.05 -29.48
N LEU A 214 -0.74 -3.05 -28.14
CA LEU A 214 -1.96 -3.02 -27.33
C LEU A 214 -2.69 -1.68 -27.45
N ILE A 215 -1.96 -0.57 -27.60
CA ILE A 215 -2.55 0.75 -27.77
C ILE A 215 -3.30 0.79 -29.11
N SER A 216 -2.63 0.43 -30.21
CA SER A 216 -3.25 0.40 -31.54
C SER A 216 -4.42 -0.59 -31.62
N ALA A 217 -4.33 -1.72 -30.90
CA ALA A 217 -5.39 -2.72 -30.88
C ALA A 217 -6.63 -2.23 -30.11
N ILE A 218 -6.46 -1.46 -29.02
CA ILE A 218 -7.57 -0.85 -28.29
C ILE A 218 -8.27 0.18 -29.18
N GLU A 219 -7.52 1.05 -29.85
CA GLU A 219 -8.07 2.06 -30.79
C GLU A 219 -8.89 1.42 -31.90
N ALA A 220 -8.42 0.26 -32.40
CA ALA A 220 -9.14 -0.50 -33.42
C ALA A 220 -10.32 -1.32 -32.88
N GLY A 221 -10.52 -1.39 -31.55
CA GLY A 221 -11.54 -2.23 -30.94
C GLY A 221 -11.30 -3.74 -31.12
N SER A 222 -10.04 -4.15 -31.31
CA SER A 222 -9.68 -5.51 -31.73
C SER A 222 -9.04 -6.34 -30.61
N VAL A 223 -9.10 -5.89 -29.35
CA VAL A 223 -8.53 -6.63 -28.21
C VAL A 223 -9.54 -7.61 -27.65
N LEU A 224 -9.14 -8.87 -27.62
CA LEU A 224 -9.82 -9.94 -26.91
C LEU A 224 -8.95 -10.38 -25.72
N ALA A 225 -9.48 -10.23 -24.51
CA ALA A 225 -8.88 -10.68 -23.27
C ALA A 225 -9.66 -11.86 -22.70
N VAL A 226 -8.98 -12.94 -22.34
CA VAL A 226 -9.60 -14.15 -21.77
C VAL A 226 -8.86 -14.52 -20.49
N VAL A 227 -9.60 -14.91 -19.46
CA VAL A 227 -9.07 -15.40 -18.18
C VAL A 227 -9.70 -16.74 -17.80
N ASP A 228 -8.91 -17.57 -17.12
CA ASP A 228 -9.33 -18.81 -16.49
C ASP A 228 -8.60 -18.97 -15.14
N GLY A 229 -9.35 -19.22 -14.07
CA GLY A 229 -8.90 -19.42 -12.71
C GLY A 229 -9.25 -20.81 -12.19
N SER A 230 -8.25 -21.54 -11.69
CA SER A 230 -8.43 -22.92 -11.25
C SER A 230 -7.88 -23.18 -9.85
N TYR A 231 -8.49 -24.19 -9.22
CA TYR A 231 -8.17 -24.65 -7.87
C TYR A 231 -8.35 -26.17 -7.80
N ILE A 232 -7.29 -26.89 -7.40
CA ILE A 232 -7.29 -28.35 -7.28
C ILE A 232 -6.98 -28.72 -5.84
N ARG A 233 -8.05 -28.93 -5.06
CA ARG A 233 -7.98 -29.17 -3.61
C ARG A 233 -7.16 -30.40 -3.24
N GLU A 234 -7.17 -31.41 -4.10
CA GLU A 234 -6.46 -32.68 -3.92
C GLU A 234 -4.94 -32.51 -4.00
N LEU A 235 -4.47 -31.48 -4.72
CA LEU A 235 -3.05 -31.18 -4.86
C LEU A 235 -2.60 -30.14 -3.85
N PHE A 236 -3.35 -29.05 -3.70
CA PHE A 236 -3.03 -27.96 -2.79
C PHE A 236 -4.28 -27.48 -2.07
N THR A 237 -4.19 -27.36 -0.75
CA THR A 237 -5.29 -26.81 0.06
C THR A 237 -5.21 -25.29 0.21
N ASP A 238 -4.08 -24.71 -0.13
CA ASP A 238 -3.67 -23.33 0.19
C ASP A 238 -3.08 -22.57 -1.02
N ALA A 239 -3.28 -23.06 -2.25
CA ALA A 239 -2.90 -22.35 -3.47
C ALA A 239 -3.99 -22.41 -4.55
N ASN A 240 -4.19 -21.29 -5.25
CA ASN A 240 -4.92 -21.24 -6.52
C ASN A 240 -3.99 -20.73 -7.63
N LYS A 241 -4.46 -20.79 -8.87
CA LYS A 241 -3.76 -20.21 -10.01
C LYS A 241 -4.74 -19.53 -10.97
N CYS A 242 -4.20 -18.66 -11.82
CA CYS A 242 -4.95 -18.13 -12.94
C CYS A 242 -4.08 -17.86 -14.16
N ALA A 243 -4.72 -18.00 -15.30
CA ALA A 243 -4.25 -17.77 -16.64
C ALA A 243 -4.95 -16.57 -17.23
N PHE A 244 -4.23 -15.76 -17.99
CA PHE A 244 -4.89 -14.79 -18.83
C PHE A 244 -4.13 -14.54 -20.12
N VAL A 245 -4.86 -14.10 -21.13
CA VAL A 245 -4.33 -13.67 -22.41
C VAL A 245 -5.01 -12.37 -22.83
N LEU A 246 -4.25 -11.44 -23.41
CA LEU A 246 -4.77 -10.34 -24.22
C LEU A 246 -4.27 -10.55 -25.64
N GLU A 247 -5.14 -10.65 -26.62
CA GLU A 247 -4.81 -10.90 -28.02
C GLU A 247 -5.41 -9.82 -28.91
N CYS A 248 -4.62 -9.32 -29.84
CA CYS A 248 -5.14 -8.54 -30.97
C CYS A 248 -5.72 -9.50 -32.02
N GLN A 249 -7.01 -9.39 -32.29
CA GLN A 249 -7.70 -10.22 -33.30
C GLN A 249 -7.21 -9.98 -34.74
N GLU A 250 -6.52 -8.86 -34.99
CA GLU A 250 -5.85 -8.56 -36.26
C GLU A 250 -4.39 -9.05 -36.31
N GLY A 251 -3.92 -9.77 -35.29
CA GLY A 251 -2.58 -10.38 -35.28
C GLY A 251 -1.43 -9.44 -34.94
N ARG A 252 -1.69 -8.25 -34.38
CA ARG A 252 -0.63 -7.27 -34.01
C ARG A 252 0.24 -7.74 -32.83
N GLY A 253 -0.32 -8.55 -31.94
CA GLY A 253 0.38 -9.00 -30.75
C GLY A 253 -0.50 -9.75 -29.76
N ARG A 254 0.15 -10.29 -28.75
CA ARG A 254 -0.46 -11.04 -27.65
C ARG A 254 0.34 -10.84 -26.36
N ILE A 255 -0.35 -10.74 -25.23
CA ILE A 255 0.22 -10.85 -23.88
C ILE A 255 -0.35 -12.13 -23.26
N LEU A 256 0.50 -12.98 -22.70
CA LEU A 256 0.10 -14.12 -21.89
C LEU A 256 0.63 -13.93 -20.48
N GLY A 257 -0.19 -14.23 -19.48
CA GLY A 257 0.19 -14.10 -18.09
C GLY A 257 -0.23 -15.29 -17.25
N ARG A 258 0.64 -15.63 -16.30
CA ARG A 258 0.41 -16.73 -15.35
C ARG A 258 0.68 -16.31 -13.93
N LEU A 259 -0.24 -16.68 -13.04
CA LEU A 259 -0.17 -16.35 -11.62
C LEU A 259 -0.51 -17.57 -10.76
N VAL A 260 0.21 -17.69 -9.66
CA VAL A 260 -0.09 -18.61 -8.56
C VAL A 260 -0.19 -17.77 -7.29
N GLU A 261 -1.33 -17.85 -6.60
CA GLU A 261 -1.53 -17.21 -5.31
C GLU A 261 -1.64 -18.28 -4.23
N GLY A 262 -0.75 -18.20 -3.24
CA GLY A 262 -0.93 -18.90 -1.97
C GLY A 262 -1.86 -18.10 -1.06
N SER A 263 -2.89 -18.75 -0.51
CA SER A 263 -3.76 -18.17 0.51
C SER A 263 -4.51 -19.27 1.27
N LYS A 264 -5.03 -18.94 2.45
CA LYS A 264 -5.95 -19.84 3.17
C LYS A 264 -7.35 -19.87 2.58
N ASP A 265 -7.73 -18.79 1.90
CA ASP A 265 -9.08 -18.61 1.33
C ASP A 265 -9.08 -18.90 -0.18
N VAL A 266 -8.25 -19.82 -0.66
CA VAL A 266 -8.14 -20.14 -2.09
C VAL A 266 -9.36 -20.88 -2.61
N CYS A 267 -9.78 -20.53 -3.82
CA CYS A 267 -10.80 -21.23 -4.60
C CYS A 267 -10.69 -20.83 -6.08
N ALA A 268 -11.39 -21.55 -6.96
CA ALA A 268 -11.40 -21.22 -8.40
C ALA A 268 -11.86 -19.77 -8.65
N TYR A 269 -12.92 -19.34 -7.94
CA TYR A 269 -13.40 -17.95 -7.96
C TYR A 269 -12.33 -16.91 -7.59
N CYS A 270 -11.41 -17.24 -6.67
CA CYS A 270 -10.29 -16.36 -6.33
C CYS A 270 -9.30 -16.22 -7.49
N GLY A 271 -8.97 -17.35 -8.14
CA GLY A 271 -8.13 -17.35 -9.34
C GLY A 271 -8.73 -16.52 -10.46
N GLU A 272 -10.03 -16.67 -10.70
CA GLU A 272 -10.78 -15.87 -11.69
C GLU A 272 -10.68 -14.36 -11.42
N LEU A 273 -10.95 -13.96 -10.18
CA LEU A 273 -10.81 -12.56 -9.77
C LEU A 273 -9.36 -12.06 -9.91
N LEU A 274 -8.38 -12.90 -9.62
CA LEU A 274 -6.96 -12.55 -9.72
C LEU A 274 -6.55 -12.28 -11.18
N GLY A 275 -6.99 -13.13 -12.11
CA GLY A 275 -6.70 -12.95 -13.54
C GLY A 275 -7.47 -11.78 -14.15
N LEU A 276 -8.73 -11.56 -13.75
CA LEU A 276 -9.47 -10.34 -14.08
C LEU A 276 -8.72 -9.10 -13.58
N ALA A 277 -8.22 -9.11 -12.34
CA ALA A 277 -7.42 -8.02 -11.81
C ALA A 277 -6.13 -7.79 -12.61
N ALA A 278 -5.48 -8.85 -13.07
CA ALA A 278 -4.29 -8.72 -13.90
C ALA A 278 -4.57 -8.05 -15.26
N ILE A 279 -5.65 -8.47 -15.95
CA ILE A 279 -6.11 -7.81 -17.18
C ILE A 279 -6.39 -6.33 -16.92
N HIS A 280 -7.16 -6.00 -15.88
CA HIS A 280 -7.54 -4.62 -15.58
C HIS A 280 -6.35 -3.76 -15.18
N LEU A 281 -5.36 -4.30 -14.49
CA LEU A 281 -4.11 -3.60 -14.17
C LEU A 281 -3.30 -3.30 -15.44
N ILE A 282 -3.25 -4.21 -16.41
CA ILE A 282 -2.62 -3.93 -17.71
C ILE A 282 -3.37 -2.79 -18.44
N LEU A 283 -4.70 -2.84 -18.45
CA LEU A 283 -5.53 -1.77 -19.04
C LEU A 283 -5.35 -0.43 -18.31
N LEU A 284 -5.21 -0.44 -16.98
CA LEU A 284 -4.89 0.74 -16.20
C LEU A 284 -3.52 1.32 -16.60
N ALA A 285 -2.52 0.47 -16.86
CA ALA A 285 -1.22 0.94 -17.32
C ALA A 285 -1.32 1.62 -18.70
N VAL A 286 -2.13 1.08 -19.62
CA VAL A 286 -2.46 1.75 -20.90
C VAL A 286 -3.13 3.10 -20.66
N ASN A 287 -4.18 3.14 -19.83
CA ASN A 287 -4.93 4.36 -19.55
C ASN A 287 -4.05 5.45 -18.88
N LYS A 288 -3.10 5.05 -18.01
CA LYS A 288 -2.11 5.99 -17.43
C LYS A 288 -1.14 6.55 -18.47
N LEU A 289 -0.77 5.75 -19.48
CA LEU A 289 0.14 6.16 -20.55
C LEU A 289 -0.55 6.98 -21.66
N ARG A 290 -1.85 6.70 -21.90
CA ARG A 290 -2.70 7.38 -22.89
C ARG A 290 -4.09 7.68 -22.27
N PRO A 291 -4.23 8.73 -21.46
CA PRO A 291 -5.48 9.02 -20.73
C PRO A 291 -6.69 9.42 -21.57
N ASN A 292 -6.49 9.66 -22.87
CA ASN A 292 -7.53 10.06 -23.82
C ASN A 292 -7.72 8.99 -24.91
N LEU A 293 -7.24 7.77 -24.69
CA LEU A 293 -7.35 6.69 -25.66
C LEU A 293 -8.81 6.25 -25.77
N ALA A 294 -9.43 6.42 -26.93
CA ALA A 294 -10.75 5.88 -27.21
C ALA A 294 -10.61 4.50 -27.88
N GLY A 295 -11.59 3.62 -27.69
CA GLY A 295 -11.55 2.28 -28.23
C GLY A 295 -12.37 1.29 -27.41
N THR A 296 -12.12 0.00 -27.61
CA THR A 296 -12.87 -1.07 -26.92
C THR A 296 -12.00 -2.28 -26.64
N VAL A 297 -12.23 -2.92 -25.50
CA VAL A 297 -11.64 -4.20 -25.10
C VAL A 297 -12.74 -5.18 -24.74
N HIS A 298 -12.69 -6.37 -25.32
CA HIS A 298 -13.57 -7.48 -24.97
C HIS A 298 -12.90 -8.34 -23.90
N ILE A 299 -13.52 -8.51 -22.73
CA ILE A 299 -13.01 -9.27 -21.59
C ILE A 299 -13.93 -10.47 -21.36
N VAL A 300 -13.36 -11.66 -21.37
CA VAL A 300 -14.08 -12.93 -21.26
C VAL A 300 -13.57 -13.75 -20.08
N SER A 301 -14.50 -14.36 -19.35
CA SER A 301 -14.24 -15.35 -18.30
C SER A 301 -15.37 -16.38 -18.32
N ASP A 302 -15.07 -17.60 -17.91
CA ASP A 302 -16.07 -18.65 -17.74
C ASP A 302 -16.81 -18.55 -16.38
N CYS A 303 -16.37 -17.62 -15.53
CA CYS A 303 -16.93 -17.41 -14.21
C CYS A 303 -17.88 -16.22 -14.20
N LEU A 304 -19.17 -16.48 -14.49
CA LEU A 304 -20.22 -15.46 -14.48
C LEU A 304 -20.29 -14.69 -13.15
N GLY A 305 -19.98 -15.36 -12.03
CA GLY A 305 -19.91 -14.74 -10.71
C GLY A 305 -18.77 -13.73 -10.58
N ALA A 306 -17.60 -14.01 -11.16
CA ALA A 306 -16.45 -13.13 -11.11
C ALA A 306 -16.67 -11.91 -12.01
N LEU A 307 -17.09 -12.11 -13.26
CA LEU A 307 -17.48 -11.02 -14.17
C LEU A 307 -18.56 -10.14 -13.56
N GLY A 308 -19.65 -10.77 -13.11
CA GLY A 308 -20.76 -10.07 -12.49
C GLY A 308 -20.36 -9.29 -11.24
N ARG A 309 -19.31 -9.72 -10.53
CA ARG A 309 -18.74 -9.01 -9.39
C ARG A 309 -17.94 -7.79 -9.84
N VAL A 310 -17.05 -7.94 -10.83
CA VAL A 310 -16.22 -6.84 -11.34
C VAL A 310 -17.07 -5.72 -11.94
N VAL A 311 -18.06 -6.09 -12.78
CA VAL A 311 -18.97 -5.13 -13.44
C VAL A 311 -19.86 -4.38 -12.44
N ARG A 312 -20.22 -5.00 -11.31
CA ARG A 312 -21.13 -4.41 -10.31
C ARG A 312 -20.39 -3.90 -9.06
N LEU A 313 -19.09 -3.67 -9.16
CA LEU A 313 -18.33 -3.05 -8.06
C LEU A 313 -18.90 -1.67 -7.76
N SER A 314 -19.04 -1.35 -6.47
CA SER A 314 -19.50 -0.02 -6.03
C SER A 314 -18.32 0.94 -6.00
N ASN A 315 -18.52 2.17 -6.47
CA ASN A 315 -17.49 3.22 -6.40
C ASN A 315 -17.24 3.75 -4.97
N ASP A 316 -18.15 3.47 -4.02
CA ASP A 316 -18.08 4.06 -2.68
C ASP A 316 -17.41 3.14 -1.66
N ARG A 317 -17.86 1.88 -1.59
CA ARG A 317 -17.42 0.94 -0.56
C ARG A 317 -17.61 -0.53 -0.94
N LEU A 318 -16.67 -1.36 -0.49
CA LEU A 318 -16.90 -2.80 -0.38
C LEU A 318 -17.66 -3.11 0.91
N PRO A 319 -18.74 -3.91 0.87
CA PRO A 319 -19.41 -4.40 2.07
C PRO A 319 -18.47 -5.16 3.00
N SER A 320 -18.69 -5.03 4.31
CA SER A 320 -17.95 -5.83 5.31
C SER A 320 -18.16 -7.32 5.07
N GLY A 321 -17.13 -8.14 5.30
CA GLY A 321 -17.17 -9.59 5.05
C GLY A 321 -17.04 -10.01 3.58
N THR A 322 -16.79 -9.06 2.66
CA THR A 322 -16.61 -9.36 1.22
C THR A 322 -15.35 -10.18 0.95
N LYS A 323 -15.52 -11.48 0.64
CA LYS A 323 -14.44 -12.41 0.25
C LYS A 323 -13.54 -11.82 -0.83
N HIS A 324 -12.23 -12.12 -0.72
CA HIS A 324 -11.19 -11.64 -1.64
C HIS A 324 -11.13 -10.11 -1.74
N SER A 325 -11.42 -9.43 -0.62
CA SER A 325 -11.48 -7.96 -0.54
C SER A 325 -10.22 -7.26 -1.04
N GLY A 326 -9.04 -7.87 -0.91
CA GLY A 326 -7.78 -7.27 -1.40
C GLY A 326 -7.81 -7.03 -2.91
N ILE A 327 -8.13 -8.08 -3.69
CA ILE A 327 -8.24 -8.03 -5.15
C ILE A 327 -9.36 -7.07 -5.57
N LEU A 328 -10.55 -7.23 -4.96
CA LEU A 328 -11.71 -6.41 -5.28
C LEU A 328 -11.48 -4.92 -4.97
N LYS A 329 -10.68 -4.60 -3.94
CA LYS A 329 -10.39 -3.22 -3.57
C LYS A 329 -9.41 -2.56 -4.54
N VAL A 330 -8.46 -3.31 -5.09
CA VAL A 330 -7.61 -2.82 -6.19
C VAL A 330 -8.48 -2.47 -7.40
N LEU A 331 -9.35 -3.39 -7.82
CA LEU A 331 -10.27 -3.16 -8.93
C LEU A 331 -11.20 -1.96 -8.69
N MET A 332 -11.75 -1.85 -7.48
CA MET A 332 -12.65 -0.75 -7.08
C MET A 332 -11.95 0.61 -7.09
N LEU A 333 -10.71 0.68 -6.60
CA LEU A 333 -10.02 1.96 -6.43
C LEU A 333 -9.32 2.45 -7.70
N HIS A 334 -8.89 1.51 -8.56
CA HIS A 334 -7.98 1.83 -9.65
C HIS A 334 -8.52 1.49 -11.04
N CYS A 335 -9.49 0.58 -11.15
CA CYS A 335 -9.88 -0.01 -12.44
C CYS A 335 -11.38 0.13 -12.75
N GLN A 336 -12.04 1.18 -12.26
CA GLN A 336 -13.45 1.45 -12.55
C GLN A 336 -13.67 2.33 -13.79
N GLU A 337 -12.71 3.19 -14.11
CA GLU A 337 -12.85 4.18 -15.19
C GLU A 337 -11.61 4.14 -16.09
N PHE A 338 -11.84 3.83 -17.37
CA PHE A 338 -10.87 3.94 -18.46
C PHE A 338 -11.41 4.92 -19.50
N SER A 339 -10.52 5.49 -20.32
CA SER A 339 -10.93 6.35 -21.44
C SER A 339 -11.54 5.58 -22.62
N PHE A 340 -11.46 4.25 -22.59
CA PHE A 340 -11.99 3.30 -23.57
C PHE A 340 -12.98 2.32 -22.92
N ASP A 341 -13.83 1.70 -23.72
CA ASP A 341 -14.88 0.82 -23.23
C ASP A 341 -14.36 -0.60 -22.92
N CYS A 342 -14.86 -1.20 -21.85
CA CYS A 342 -14.65 -2.60 -21.52
C CYS A 342 -15.97 -3.37 -21.63
N VAL A 343 -16.04 -4.30 -22.59
CA VAL A 343 -17.20 -5.15 -22.84
C VAL A 343 -16.93 -6.51 -22.20
N TYR A 344 -17.85 -6.97 -21.35
CA TYR A 344 -17.70 -8.21 -20.61
C TYR A 344 -18.61 -9.30 -21.20
N GLU A 345 -18.04 -10.47 -21.45
CA GLU A 345 -18.75 -11.62 -22.01
C GLU A 345 -18.42 -12.89 -21.21
N HIS A 346 -19.41 -13.76 -21.07
CA HIS A 346 -19.24 -15.06 -20.41
C HIS A 346 -19.11 -16.15 -21.47
N VAL A 347 -18.11 -17.02 -21.34
CA VAL A 347 -17.93 -18.22 -22.17
C VAL A 347 -18.32 -19.46 -21.37
N GLU A 348 -18.88 -20.48 -22.03
CA GLU A 348 -19.22 -21.74 -21.35
C GLU A 348 -17.95 -22.56 -21.03
N VAL A 349 -17.97 -23.24 -19.90
CA VAL A 349 -16.90 -24.16 -19.47
C VAL A 349 -16.96 -25.45 -20.31
N HIS A 350 -15.81 -26.11 -20.51
CA HIS A 350 -15.70 -27.45 -21.09
C HIS A 350 -16.33 -27.62 -22.49
N GLN A 351 -16.26 -26.57 -23.32
CA GLN A 351 -16.67 -26.66 -24.73
C GLN A 351 -15.82 -27.66 -25.53
N ASP A 352 -14.75 -28.20 -24.94
CA ASP A 352 -13.92 -29.23 -25.51
C ASP A 352 -14.48 -30.64 -25.51
N ASP A 353 -15.55 -30.89 -24.76
CA ASP A 353 -16.21 -32.20 -24.68
C ASP A 353 -17.07 -32.53 -25.91
N HIS A 354 -17.42 -31.54 -26.76
CA HIS A 354 -18.46 -31.70 -27.78
C HIS A 354 -18.07 -31.26 -29.21
N GLU A 355 -17.15 -30.31 -29.38
CA GLU A 355 -16.72 -29.79 -30.69
C GLU A 355 -15.20 -29.94 -30.88
N ALA A 356 -14.69 -30.06 -32.10
CA ALA A 356 -13.25 -30.11 -32.33
C ALA A 356 -12.60 -28.72 -32.12
N TYR A 357 -11.39 -28.65 -31.53
CA TYR A 357 -10.72 -27.38 -31.18
C TYR A 357 -10.67 -26.35 -32.34
N MET A 358 -10.41 -26.81 -33.57
CA MET A 358 -10.30 -25.94 -34.74
C MET A 358 -11.65 -25.37 -35.23
N GLU A 359 -12.77 -25.99 -34.83
CA GLU A 359 -14.13 -25.58 -35.22
C GLU A 359 -14.73 -24.58 -34.22
N ARG A 360 -14.10 -24.42 -33.05
CA ARG A 360 -14.57 -23.54 -31.98
C ARG A 360 -14.33 -22.07 -32.29
N SER A 361 -15.13 -21.21 -31.67
CA SER A 361 -14.91 -19.75 -31.69
C SER A 361 -13.53 -19.41 -31.13
N ARG A 362 -12.98 -18.25 -31.53
CA ARG A 362 -11.67 -17.84 -31.05
C ARG A 362 -11.62 -17.69 -29.52
N VAL A 363 -12.73 -17.22 -28.94
CA VAL A 363 -12.93 -17.11 -27.48
C VAL A 363 -12.81 -18.49 -26.81
N ALA A 364 -13.55 -19.47 -27.33
CA ALA A 364 -13.54 -20.85 -26.84
C ALA A 364 -12.17 -21.51 -26.97
N GLN A 365 -11.46 -21.28 -28.09
CA GLN A 365 -10.10 -21.75 -28.29
C GLN A 365 -9.15 -21.19 -27.23
N LEU A 366 -9.20 -19.87 -26.98
CA LEU A 366 -8.37 -19.23 -25.97
C LEU A 366 -8.71 -19.73 -24.56
N ASN A 367 -9.99 -19.91 -24.24
CA ASN A 367 -10.41 -20.48 -22.95
C ASN A 367 -9.83 -21.90 -22.74
N CYS A 368 -9.95 -22.77 -23.76
CA CYS A 368 -9.34 -24.11 -23.73
C CYS A 368 -7.81 -24.05 -23.59
N CYS A 369 -7.15 -23.13 -24.30
CA CYS A 369 -5.71 -22.94 -24.17
C CYS A 369 -5.33 -22.54 -22.75
N MET A 370 -6.10 -21.67 -22.11
CA MET A 370 -5.85 -21.24 -20.75
C MET A 370 -5.98 -22.42 -19.77
N ASP A 371 -6.97 -23.30 -19.88
CA ASP A 371 -7.08 -24.50 -19.03
C ASP A 371 -5.94 -25.51 -19.28
N ILE A 372 -5.64 -25.82 -20.55
CA ILE A 372 -4.66 -26.83 -20.95
C ILE A 372 -3.23 -26.42 -20.58
N GLU A 373 -2.82 -25.21 -20.99
CA GLU A 373 -1.47 -24.68 -20.73
C GLU A 373 -1.19 -24.56 -19.22
N PHE A 374 -2.24 -24.54 -18.40
CA PHE A 374 -2.14 -24.33 -16.96
C PHE A 374 -2.10 -25.58 -16.12
N LYS A 375 -2.67 -26.72 -16.56
CA LYS A 375 -2.61 -27.97 -15.77
C LYS A 375 -1.16 -28.26 -15.37
N SER A 376 -0.20 -28.12 -16.30
CA SER A 376 1.24 -28.35 -16.07
C SER A 376 1.86 -27.51 -14.95
N GLU A 377 1.42 -26.28 -14.73
CA GLU A 377 2.12 -25.34 -13.85
C GLU A 377 1.80 -25.54 -12.35
N LEU A 378 0.59 -25.99 -12.02
CA LEU A 378 0.28 -26.44 -10.65
C LEU A 378 1.00 -27.75 -10.35
N TRP A 379 1.20 -28.60 -11.36
CA TRP A 379 1.98 -29.83 -11.21
C TRP A 379 3.45 -29.54 -10.89
N GLU A 380 4.03 -28.44 -11.38
CA GLU A 380 5.41 -28.04 -11.03
C GLU A 380 5.57 -27.73 -9.53
N LEU A 381 4.51 -27.30 -8.85
CA LEU A 381 4.52 -27.02 -7.41
C LEU A 381 4.44 -28.30 -6.57
N VAL A 382 4.13 -29.46 -7.17
CA VAL A 382 3.95 -30.70 -6.41
C VAL A 382 5.29 -31.11 -5.80
N GLY A 383 5.31 -31.23 -4.47
CA GLY A 383 6.54 -31.47 -3.70
C GLY A 383 7.32 -30.20 -3.34
N GLN A 384 6.82 -29.01 -3.68
CA GLN A 384 7.38 -27.72 -3.27
C GLN A 384 6.51 -27.06 -2.19
N MET A 385 7.06 -26.07 -1.49
CA MET A 385 6.26 -25.21 -0.61
C MET A 385 5.41 -24.25 -1.45
N THR A 386 4.16 -24.05 -1.04
CA THR A 386 3.27 -23.07 -1.66
C THR A 386 3.83 -21.65 -1.51
N PRO A 387 3.60 -20.76 -2.49
CA PRO A 387 4.07 -19.39 -2.40
C PRO A 387 3.46 -18.66 -1.19
N ALA A 388 4.23 -17.81 -0.52
CA ALA A 388 3.69 -16.91 0.49
C ALA A 388 2.66 -15.96 -0.14
N GLN A 389 1.60 -15.63 0.61
CA GLN A 389 0.61 -14.67 0.13
C GLN A 389 1.22 -13.26 0.06
N LEU A 390 1.22 -12.67 -1.13
CA LEU A 390 1.72 -11.33 -1.38
C LEU A 390 0.59 -10.41 -1.87
N PRO A 391 0.67 -9.09 -1.62
CA PRO A 391 -0.34 -8.17 -2.09
C PRO A 391 -0.27 -7.97 -3.61
N PRO A 392 -1.41 -7.91 -4.32
CA PRO A 392 -1.44 -7.48 -5.71
C PRO A 392 -0.94 -6.04 -5.87
N PRO A 393 -0.58 -5.63 -7.10
CA PRO A 393 -0.21 -4.26 -7.40
C PRO A 393 -1.26 -3.26 -6.94
N LEU A 394 -0.79 -2.14 -6.40
CA LEU A 394 -1.64 -1.01 -5.96
C LEU A 394 -2.60 -1.36 -4.81
N GLU A 395 -2.40 -2.45 -4.08
CA GLU A 395 -3.19 -2.67 -2.86
C GLU A 395 -2.83 -1.62 -1.80
N PRO A 396 -3.80 -0.79 -1.35
CA PRO A 396 -3.50 0.40 -0.55
C PRO A 396 -3.06 0.07 0.89
N VAL A 397 -3.63 -0.98 1.48
CA VAL A 397 -3.36 -1.41 2.85
C VAL A 397 -3.38 -2.93 2.89
N VAL A 398 -2.33 -3.49 3.46
CA VAL A 398 -2.16 -4.93 3.66
C VAL A 398 -2.02 -5.16 5.15
N VAL A 399 -2.90 -5.99 5.72
CA VAL A 399 -2.79 -6.40 7.12
C VAL A 399 -2.34 -7.85 7.15
N MET A 400 -1.22 -8.11 7.82
CA MET A 400 -0.66 -9.45 7.99
C MET A 400 -0.92 -9.92 9.42
N VAL A 401 -1.42 -11.15 9.57
CA VAL A 401 -1.57 -11.80 10.87
C VAL A 401 -0.74 -13.09 10.85
N GLY A 402 0.38 -13.05 11.59
CA GLY A 402 1.45 -14.03 11.42
C GLY A 402 2.05 -13.94 10.03
N GLN A 403 2.10 -15.07 9.31
CA GLN A 403 2.59 -15.16 7.92
C GLN A 403 1.48 -15.03 6.87
N HIS A 404 0.23 -14.80 7.27
CA HIS A 404 -0.92 -14.78 6.36
C HIS A 404 -1.43 -13.36 6.19
N LYS A 405 -1.76 -13.00 4.95
CA LYS A 405 -2.47 -11.76 4.68
C LYS A 405 -3.94 -11.94 5.08
N MET A 406 -4.47 -10.95 5.77
CA MET A 406 -5.89 -10.91 6.07
C MET A 406 -6.70 -10.66 4.80
N THR A 407 -7.65 -11.55 4.55
CA THR A 407 -8.81 -11.26 3.70
C THR A 407 -10.06 -11.18 4.58
N SER A 408 -11.21 -10.77 4.04
CA SER A 408 -12.45 -10.75 4.83
C SER A 408 -12.79 -12.13 5.43
N GLY A 409 -13.30 -12.20 6.65
CA GLY A 409 -13.50 -13.48 7.35
C GLY A 409 -12.30 -13.88 8.23
N SER A 410 -11.27 -13.03 8.34
CA SER A 410 -10.09 -13.27 9.16
C SER A 410 -10.28 -13.01 10.66
N GLU A 411 -11.51 -12.79 11.14
CA GLU A 411 -11.78 -12.55 12.57
C GLU A 411 -11.26 -13.72 13.43
N GLU A 412 -11.50 -14.96 12.99
CA GLU A 412 -10.99 -16.16 13.66
C GLU A 412 -9.46 -16.22 13.66
N SER A 413 -8.82 -15.76 12.58
CA SER A 413 -7.36 -15.69 12.49
C SER A 413 -6.79 -14.67 13.48
N ILE A 414 -7.42 -13.51 13.62
CA ILE A 414 -7.03 -12.53 14.66
C ILE A 414 -7.16 -13.15 16.04
N VAL A 415 -8.32 -13.75 16.34
CA VAL A 415 -8.59 -14.38 17.63
C VAL A 415 -7.53 -15.44 17.95
N TYR A 416 -7.24 -16.32 16.99
CA TYR A 416 -6.20 -17.33 17.14
C TYR A 416 -4.83 -16.71 17.46
N TRP A 417 -4.36 -15.75 16.66
CA TRP A 417 -3.02 -15.19 16.83
C TRP A 417 -2.88 -14.34 18.09
N CYS A 418 -3.89 -13.53 18.43
CA CYS A 418 -3.93 -12.81 19.69
C CYS A 418 -3.90 -13.77 20.89
N ASN A 419 -4.70 -14.84 20.84
CA ASN A 419 -4.69 -15.87 21.88
C ASN A 419 -3.37 -16.64 21.92
N LYS A 420 -2.72 -16.89 20.78
CA LYS A 420 -1.40 -17.53 20.74
C LYS A 420 -0.34 -16.67 21.42
N ILE A 421 -0.33 -15.35 21.19
CA ILE A 421 0.59 -14.42 21.86
C ILE A 421 0.36 -14.42 23.38
N LEU A 422 -0.90 -14.35 23.80
CA LEU A 422 -1.26 -14.43 25.22
C LEU A 422 -0.88 -15.76 25.84
N ALA A 423 -1.17 -16.86 25.15
CA ALA A 423 -0.83 -18.22 25.57
C ALA A 423 0.68 -18.38 25.70
N ARG A 424 1.47 -17.93 24.73
CA ARG A 424 2.94 -17.95 24.80
C ARG A 424 3.42 -17.29 26.07
N ARG A 425 2.96 -16.07 26.34
CA ARG A 425 3.35 -15.30 27.54
C ARG A 425 2.93 -15.95 28.85
N ILE A 426 1.71 -16.48 28.93
CA ILE A 426 1.17 -17.05 30.16
C ILE A 426 1.85 -18.39 30.47
N LEU A 427 2.04 -19.22 29.44
CA LEU A 427 2.52 -20.58 29.59
C LEU A 427 4.04 -20.66 29.77
N SER A 428 4.76 -19.67 29.23
CA SER A 428 6.19 -19.46 29.49
C SER A 428 6.49 -18.64 30.74
N ASP A 429 5.46 -18.18 31.46
CA ASP A 429 5.67 -17.46 32.71
C ASP A 429 6.37 -18.38 33.74
N PRO A 430 7.47 -17.95 34.38
CA PRO A 430 8.14 -18.71 35.43
C PRO A 430 7.26 -19.05 36.64
N LYS A 431 6.06 -18.50 36.77
CA LYS A 431 5.10 -18.89 37.81
C LYS A 431 4.19 -20.05 37.39
N VAL A 432 3.99 -20.22 36.08
CA VAL A 432 3.17 -21.29 35.50
C VAL A 432 4.06 -22.50 35.18
N HIS A 433 5.29 -22.27 34.71
CA HIS A 433 6.31 -23.31 34.46
C HIS A 433 5.80 -24.49 33.63
N TRP A 434 4.96 -24.24 32.61
CA TRP A 434 4.43 -25.33 31.78
C TRP A 434 5.35 -25.66 30.60
N LEU A 435 5.74 -24.64 29.83
CA LEU A 435 6.65 -24.74 28.70
C LEU A 435 7.59 -23.54 28.77
N ASP A 436 8.86 -23.67 28.39
CA ASP A 436 9.63 -22.48 28.06
C ASP A 436 9.21 -21.90 26.69
N GLU A 437 9.79 -20.75 26.33
CA GLU A 437 9.44 -20.09 25.07
C GLU A 437 9.81 -20.91 23.83
N GLU A 438 10.92 -21.66 23.86
CA GLU A 438 11.37 -22.49 22.74
C GLU A 438 10.45 -23.70 22.57
N GLN A 439 10.16 -24.38 23.68
CA GLN A 439 9.21 -25.49 23.73
C GLN A 439 7.80 -25.08 23.29
N PHE A 440 7.36 -23.87 23.65
CA PHE A 440 6.08 -23.36 23.17
C PHE A 440 6.08 -23.22 21.64
N ASP A 441 7.17 -22.73 21.06
CA ASP A 441 7.27 -22.50 19.62
C ASP A 441 7.43 -23.81 18.81
N GLU A 442 7.86 -24.92 19.44
CA GLU A 442 7.88 -26.28 18.85
C GLU A 442 6.48 -26.91 18.69
N VAL A 443 5.49 -26.47 19.48
CA VAL A 443 4.14 -27.05 19.42
C VAL A 443 3.41 -26.60 18.16
N TYR A 444 2.81 -27.56 17.45
CA TYR A 444 1.92 -27.29 16.31
C TYR A 444 0.54 -26.81 16.76
N TRP A 445 0.48 -25.60 17.31
CA TRP A 445 -0.73 -24.93 17.81
C TRP A 445 -1.92 -24.87 16.84
N PRO A 446 -1.76 -24.80 15.50
CA PRO A 446 -2.90 -24.84 14.59
C PRO A 446 -3.77 -26.10 14.76
N ALA A 447 -3.14 -27.27 14.93
CA ALA A 447 -3.89 -28.51 15.16
C ALA A 447 -4.61 -28.51 16.51
N CYS A 448 -3.94 -28.03 17.56
CA CYS A 448 -4.56 -27.90 18.88
C CYS A 448 -5.78 -26.96 18.85
N TYR A 449 -5.66 -25.82 18.15
CA TYR A 449 -6.76 -24.87 18.01
C TYR A 449 -7.94 -25.50 17.27
N GLN A 450 -7.70 -26.11 16.10
CA GLN A 450 -8.75 -26.76 15.30
C GLN A 450 -9.50 -27.84 16.11
N ALA A 451 -8.75 -28.74 16.75
CA ALA A 451 -9.33 -29.81 17.56
C ALA A 451 -10.19 -29.28 18.73
N LEU A 452 -9.81 -28.14 19.32
CA LEU A 452 -10.55 -27.54 20.43
C LEU A 452 -11.73 -26.68 19.95
N THR A 453 -11.69 -26.09 18.76
CA THR A 453 -12.79 -25.27 18.24
C THR A 453 -14.00 -26.09 17.81
N GLU A 454 -13.83 -27.37 17.46
CA GLU A 454 -14.92 -28.26 17.04
C GLU A 454 -15.72 -28.84 18.21
N VAL A 455 -15.20 -28.74 19.43
CA VAL A 455 -15.78 -29.34 20.64
C VAL A 455 -16.48 -28.29 21.52
N PRO A 456 -17.53 -28.67 22.29
CA PRO A 456 -18.24 -27.74 23.16
C PRO A 456 -17.33 -27.03 24.16
N ARG A 457 -17.68 -25.79 24.53
CA ARG A 457 -16.86 -24.96 25.44
C ARG A 457 -16.51 -25.64 26.78
N LEU A 458 -17.43 -26.42 27.33
CA LEU A 458 -17.19 -27.20 28.56
C LEU A 458 -16.09 -28.25 28.35
N PHE A 459 -16.06 -28.90 27.19
CA PHE A 459 -15.01 -29.85 26.85
C PHE A 459 -13.67 -29.15 26.63
N GLN A 460 -13.65 -27.99 25.97
CA GLN A 460 -12.42 -27.18 25.84
C GLN A 460 -11.82 -26.84 27.21
N LEU A 461 -12.66 -26.42 28.16
CA LEU A 461 -12.24 -26.15 29.54
C LEU A 461 -11.75 -27.41 30.24
N PHE A 462 -12.47 -28.52 30.09
CA PHE A 462 -12.05 -29.81 30.64
C PHE A 462 -10.67 -30.23 30.10
N ALA A 463 -10.48 -30.21 28.78
CA ALA A 463 -9.22 -30.54 28.13
C ALA A 463 -8.09 -29.64 28.62
N ALA A 464 -8.28 -28.32 28.63
CA ALA A 464 -7.28 -27.37 29.13
C ALA A 464 -6.90 -27.64 30.60
N LYS A 465 -7.87 -27.97 31.47
CA LYS A 465 -7.60 -28.33 32.87
C LYS A 465 -6.75 -29.59 32.99
N GLN A 466 -7.05 -30.62 32.20
CA GLN A 466 -6.29 -31.89 32.21
C GLN A 466 -4.87 -31.70 31.66
N THR A 467 -4.72 -30.92 30.59
CA THR A 467 -3.43 -30.70 29.92
C THR A 467 -2.49 -29.80 30.73
N LEU A 468 -3.02 -28.76 31.39
CA LEU A 468 -2.23 -27.82 32.18
C LEU A 468 -2.03 -28.27 33.64
N GLY A 469 -2.72 -29.32 34.10
CA GLY A 469 -2.77 -29.69 35.52
C GLY A 469 -3.49 -28.65 36.41
N ILE A 470 -4.05 -27.58 35.82
CA ILE A 470 -4.75 -26.52 36.54
C ILE A 470 -6.23 -26.93 36.67
N ALA A 471 -6.53 -27.75 37.66
CA ALA A 471 -7.91 -27.92 38.10
C ALA A 471 -8.28 -26.72 38.99
N GLY A 472 -9.11 -25.80 38.50
CA GLY A 472 -9.79 -24.81 39.33
C GLY A 472 -10.82 -25.48 40.23
N CYS A 473 -10.36 -26.29 41.17
CA CYS A 473 -11.09 -26.68 42.37
C CYS A 473 -10.69 -25.66 43.46
N ASP A 474 -11.60 -25.30 44.35
CA ASP A 474 -11.31 -24.37 45.46
C ASP A 474 -10.04 -24.75 46.25
N VAL A 475 -9.75 -26.05 46.33
CA VAL A 475 -8.53 -26.64 46.89
C VAL A 475 -7.25 -26.08 46.27
N ASN A 476 -7.22 -25.80 44.97
CA ASN A 476 -6.03 -25.31 44.28
C ASN A 476 -5.88 -23.78 44.29
N GLN A 477 -6.96 -23.03 44.58
CA GLN A 477 -6.87 -21.57 44.72
C GLN A 477 -6.08 -21.13 45.96
N VAL A 478 -5.96 -22.01 46.96
CA VAL A 478 -5.18 -21.81 48.19
C VAL A 478 -3.70 -21.54 47.88
N TYR A 479 -3.15 -22.15 46.82
CA TYR A 479 -1.75 -21.96 46.42
C TYR A 479 -1.46 -20.56 45.85
N TYR A 480 -2.48 -19.90 45.29
CA TYR A 480 -2.31 -18.64 44.55
C TYR A 480 -2.95 -17.43 45.27
N THR A 481 -3.78 -17.66 46.30
CA THR A 481 -4.53 -16.61 46.99
C THR A 481 -4.35 -16.75 48.51
N PRO A 482 -3.51 -15.90 49.15
CA PRO A 482 -3.27 -15.95 50.58
C PRO A 482 -4.58 -15.76 51.38
N GLY A 483 -4.99 -16.76 52.16
CA GLY A 483 -6.19 -16.72 52.99
C GLY A 483 -7.44 -17.38 52.41
N HIS A 484 -7.37 -18.02 51.24
CA HIS A 484 -8.50 -18.77 50.66
C HIS A 484 -8.76 -20.08 51.42
N ASN A 485 -10.00 -20.34 51.83
CA ASN A 485 -10.40 -21.57 52.53
C ASN A 485 -11.19 -22.49 51.58
N PRO A 486 -10.67 -23.69 51.26
CA PRO A 486 -11.25 -24.55 50.24
C PRO A 486 -12.53 -25.30 50.67
N GLU A 487 -12.95 -25.18 51.93
CA GLU A 487 -14.14 -25.85 52.47
C GLU A 487 -15.40 -24.97 52.47
N LEU A 488 -15.27 -23.66 52.20
CA LEU A 488 -16.40 -22.74 52.11
C LEU A 488 -16.99 -22.80 50.69
N ARG A 489 -17.94 -23.72 50.46
CA ARG A 489 -18.74 -23.72 49.22
C ARG A 489 -19.60 -22.46 49.15
N GLY A 490 -19.34 -21.60 48.16
CA GLY A 490 -20.21 -20.50 47.77
C GLY A 490 -21.43 -20.96 46.98
#